data_AF-A0A4Z0YQH3-F1
#
_entry.id   AF-A0A4Z0YQH3-F1
#
_cell.length_a   1.000
_cell.length_b   1.000
_cell.length_c   1.000
_cell.angle_alpha   90.00
_cell.angle_beta   90.00
_cell.angle_gamma   90.00
#
_symmetry.space_group_name_H-M   'P 1'
#
loop_
_entity.id
_entity.type
_entity.pdbx_description
1 polymer ?
#
loop_
_entity_poly.entity_id
_entity_poly.type
_entity_poly.pdbx_seq_one_letter_code
_entity_poly.pdbx_strand_id
1 'polypeptide(L)'
;MESLSRHAASNTCRRCLRSALPHSPYSRATRPLSQLVSSSPQLAPTRSGPVARAKLALPKTPSSRHAKRSLSLFGQKSKVAQEEPTTFATNAPPPDSSRAPQVLRSDDLFHSFTNSPIPEIRQRAAFIRQHARCPHPEHRVAQAPIEPGNPRIPASSGNVAPKPVDFECPDCGIPVYCSEKHWAEDYEAHLQICDTLRQINEDEHDLRSGRFFPEFEYAGPQMEEAIVNMTNWDTFLYTREFEAINADRSMRQVTRLLTYPLTIGSVLHELSPYNIRKGGRLTAEGLKSLSALRYTLHPPKTGGGIGIEGLRPEAPPVRIFILGARAESSLPRNVWVQLAHLFPRGKFHLIFIGPESMANRDDEFPLPPRTASNPFGAIVEDRVWPSMKISTIVDYYHTLHKTGHFYPYDPYFDCFVMFHPGLGHPASSHEWAETVPLLLETKAPILVTGYTQLDMERDIAWVNKTCRGEFDMLMEPGENIFRSLRWDLNDLDPQDISCGNWGAWAFRGKRFVYLSLLSMNHDPC
;
A
#
# COMPACT_ATOMS: atom_id res chain seq x y z
N MET A 1 -38.33 18.22 -24.32
CA MET A 1 -38.66 16.90 -24.93
C MET A 1 -39.45 16.09 -23.90
N GLU A 2 -40.71 16.45 -23.66
CA GLU A 2 -41.52 15.87 -22.56
C GLU A 2 -42.94 15.48 -23.06
N SER A 3 -43.02 14.82 -24.21
CA SER A 3 -44.30 14.36 -24.78
C SER A 3 -44.40 12.85 -24.99
N LEU A 4 -43.46 12.04 -24.46
CA LEU A 4 -43.47 10.58 -24.62
C LEU A 4 -43.87 9.79 -23.35
N SER A 5 -44.02 10.45 -22.19
CA SER A 5 -44.38 9.76 -20.94
C SER A 5 -45.89 9.67 -20.67
N ARG A 6 -46.75 10.10 -21.62
CA ARG A 6 -48.22 10.13 -21.44
C ARG A 6 -48.99 8.96 -22.04
N HIS A 7 -48.32 7.90 -22.51
CA HIS A 7 -48.99 6.75 -23.16
C HIS A 7 -48.81 5.38 -22.48
N ALA A 8 -48.33 5.32 -21.23
CA ALA A 8 -48.10 4.05 -20.53
C ALA A 8 -48.84 3.91 -19.18
N ALA A 9 -49.94 4.63 -18.95
CA ALA A 9 -50.69 4.58 -17.68
C ALA A 9 -52.20 4.37 -17.85
N SER A 10 -52.65 3.72 -18.94
CA SER A 10 -54.08 3.50 -19.20
C SER A 10 -54.62 2.11 -18.82
N ASN A 11 -53.82 1.20 -18.22
CA ASN A 11 -54.27 -0.16 -17.91
C ASN A 11 -53.89 -0.66 -16.51
N THR A 12 -54.39 0.00 -15.45
CA THR A 12 -54.30 -0.57 -14.09
C THR A 12 -55.60 -0.40 -13.30
N CYS A 13 -56.13 -1.53 -12.82
CA CYS A 13 -57.44 -1.68 -12.18
C CYS A 13 -57.47 -1.10 -10.76
N ARG A 14 -58.53 -0.35 -10.44
CA ARG A 14 -58.77 0.37 -9.16
C ARG A 14 -58.88 -0.50 -7.90
N ARG A 15 -58.84 -1.83 -7.99
CA ARG A 15 -58.89 -2.73 -6.82
C ARG A 15 -57.52 -3.02 -6.20
N CYS A 16 -56.42 -2.81 -6.92
CA CYS A 16 -55.07 -3.13 -6.41
C CYS A 16 -54.36 -1.95 -5.71
N LEU A 17 -54.94 -0.74 -5.75
CA LEU A 17 -54.35 0.46 -5.16
C LEU A 17 -54.72 0.68 -3.67
N ARG A 18 -55.56 -0.19 -3.08
CA ARG A 18 -56.01 -0.09 -1.68
C ARG A 18 -55.18 -0.89 -0.67
N SER A 19 -54.09 -1.52 -1.11
CA SER A 19 -53.27 -2.41 -0.25
C SER A 19 -51.94 -1.82 0.19
N ALA A 20 -51.61 -0.59 -0.20
CA ALA A 20 -50.30 -0.01 0.08
C ALA A 20 -50.44 1.45 0.53
N LEU A 21 -50.69 1.66 1.82
CA LEU A 21 -49.91 2.51 2.74
C LEU A 21 -50.69 2.79 4.06
N PRO A 22 -50.00 2.99 5.20
CA PRO A 22 -50.55 2.81 6.55
C PRO A 22 -50.92 4.13 7.25
N HIS A 23 -51.87 4.06 8.20
CA HIS A 23 -52.05 5.10 9.23
C HIS A 23 -52.40 4.49 10.61
N SER A 24 -51.58 4.88 11.60
CA SER A 24 -51.85 5.00 13.06
C SER A 24 -53.08 5.92 13.32
N PRO A 25 -53.77 6.03 14.50
CA PRO A 25 -53.26 5.92 15.89
C PRO A 25 -54.24 5.44 17.02
N TYR A 26 -53.73 5.48 18.28
CA TYR A 26 -54.40 5.63 19.59
C TYR A 26 -54.89 4.41 20.46
N SER A 27 -54.15 4.22 21.57
CA SER A 27 -54.57 4.39 22.99
C SER A 27 -54.88 3.19 23.92
N ARG A 28 -54.25 3.29 25.11
CA ARG A 28 -54.63 2.91 26.49
C ARG A 28 -54.24 1.55 27.12
N ALA A 29 -53.41 1.68 28.17
CA ALA A 29 -53.43 1.09 29.53
C ALA A 29 -53.46 -0.47 29.65
N THR A 30 -52.63 -1.14 30.45
CA THR A 30 -52.45 -1.03 31.91
C THR A 30 -51.14 -1.69 32.39
N ARG A 31 -50.63 -1.22 33.53
CA ARG A 31 -49.63 -1.81 34.46
C ARG A 31 -50.38 -2.65 35.54
N PRO A 32 -49.78 -3.26 36.60
CA PRO A 32 -48.39 -3.66 36.94
C PRO A 32 -48.30 -5.03 37.70
N LEU A 33 -47.22 -5.23 38.50
CA LEU A 33 -46.90 -6.23 39.56
C LEU A 33 -46.07 -7.46 39.11
N SER A 34 -45.06 -7.98 39.82
CA SER A 34 -44.30 -7.68 41.07
C SER A 34 -43.44 -8.95 41.36
N GLN A 35 -42.23 -8.98 41.93
CA GLN A 35 -41.84 -8.92 43.36
C GLN A 35 -40.34 -9.35 43.44
N LEU A 36 -39.47 -8.60 44.13
CA LEU A 36 -38.89 -8.82 45.49
C LEU A 36 -37.76 -9.87 45.56
N VAL A 37 -36.49 -9.50 45.82
CA VAL A 37 -35.80 -9.12 47.10
C VAL A 37 -35.19 -10.32 47.82
N SER A 38 -33.91 -10.17 48.24
CA SER A 38 -33.26 -10.67 49.48
C SER A 38 -31.82 -11.10 49.19
N SER A 39 -30.79 -10.96 50.03
CA SER A 39 -30.40 -10.03 51.10
C SER A 39 -28.94 -10.39 51.44
N SER A 40 -28.15 -9.45 51.99
CA SER A 40 -26.77 -9.66 52.46
C SER A 40 -26.69 -10.58 53.68
N PRO A 41 -25.46 -11.00 54.06
CA PRO A 41 -24.87 -10.34 55.22
C PRO A 41 -23.37 -10.03 55.12
N GLN A 42 -22.98 -9.10 56.01
CA GLN A 42 -21.65 -8.57 56.29
C GLN A 42 -20.67 -9.63 56.84
N LEU A 43 -19.36 -9.37 56.72
CA LEU A 43 -18.35 -9.56 57.77
C LEU A 43 -17.03 -8.86 57.37
N ALA A 44 -16.55 -7.96 58.23
CA ALA A 44 -15.17 -7.49 58.28
C ALA A 44 -14.38 -8.37 59.27
N PRO A 45 -13.03 -8.40 59.24
CA PRO A 45 -12.30 -7.47 60.11
C PRO A 45 -10.96 -6.93 59.58
N THR A 46 -10.52 -5.90 60.31
CA THR A 46 -9.27 -5.11 60.34
C THR A 46 -7.94 -5.92 60.32
N ARG A 47 -6.83 -5.36 59.80
CA ARG A 47 -5.81 -4.51 60.50
C ARG A 47 -4.40 -4.58 59.85
N SER A 48 -3.69 -3.44 59.89
CA SER A 48 -2.22 -3.20 59.92
C SER A 48 -1.28 -3.51 58.72
N GLY A 49 -0.60 -2.46 58.22
CA GLY A 49 0.73 -2.54 57.53
C GLY A 49 1.90 -2.63 58.53
N PRO A 50 3.14 -2.12 58.28
CA PRO A 50 3.73 -1.49 57.08
C PRO A 50 5.23 -1.90 56.78
N VAL A 51 5.93 -1.14 55.91
CA VAL A 51 7.43 -0.92 55.85
C VAL A 51 8.24 -2.00 55.07
N ALA A 52 9.33 -1.81 54.29
CA ALA A 52 10.25 -0.75 53.81
C ALA A 52 10.89 -1.27 52.49
N ARG A 53 11.15 -0.46 51.44
CA ARG A 53 12.38 0.34 51.17
C ARG A 53 13.70 -0.46 51.12
N ALA A 54 14.28 -0.60 49.92
CA ALA A 54 15.73 -0.60 49.74
C ALA A 54 16.09 -0.09 48.32
N LYS A 55 16.55 1.17 48.26
CA LYS A 55 17.35 1.73 47.16
C LYS A 55 18.80 1.41 47.49
N LEU A 56 19.57 0.91 46.52
CA LEU A 56 21.03 0.88 46.60
C LEU A 56 21.62 1.48 45.33
N ALA A 57 22.50 2.45 45.57
CA ALA A 57 23.12 3.33 44.62
C ALA A 57 24.46 2.78 44.10
N LEU A 58 24.92 3.41 43.02
CA LEU A 58 26.20 3.29 42.31
C LEU A 58 27.45 3.10 43.19
N PRO A 59 28.55 2.69 42.52
CA PRO A 59 29.78 3.47 42.58
C PRO A 59 30.27 3.96 41.21
N LYS A 60 30.92 5.12 41.23
CA LYS A 60 31.51 5.89 40.12
C LYS A 60 33.03 5.68 40.02
N THR A 61 33.53 5.83 38.78
CA THR A 61 34.88 6.35 38.35
C THR A 61 36.11 5.46 38.58
N PRO A 62 37.23 5.59 37.80
CA PRO A 62 37.74 6.79 37.06
C PRO A 62 38.08 6.57 35.57
N SER A 63 37.83 7.56 34.69
CA SER A 63 38.75 8.63 34.25
C SER A 63 40.16 8.17 33.82
N SER A 64 40.40 8.10 32.50
CA SER A 64 41.71 8.38 31.92
C SER A 64 41.57 9.29 30.70
N ARG A 65 42.33 10.39 30.71
CA ARG A 65 42.55 11.33 29.61
C ARG A 65 43.81 10.90 28.86
N HIS A 66 43.86 11.18 27.55
CA HIS A 66 45.00 11.34 26.62
C HIS A 66 44.58 10.72 25.27
N ALA A 67 44.84 11.26 24.09
CA ALA A 67 45.37 12.54 23.65
C ALA A 67 44.91 12.71 22.19
N LYS A 68 44.78 13.96 21.77
CA LYS A 68 44.44 14.39 20.42
C LYS A 68 45.47 13.88 19.40
N ARG A 69 45.03 13.36 18.25
CA ARG A 69 45.68 13.62 16.95
C ARG A 69 44.63 13.65 15.84
N SER A 70 44.54 14.82 15.25
CA SER A 70 43.73 15.23 14.11
C SER A 70 44.45 14.90 12.81
N LEU A 71 43.74 14.28 11.85
CA LEU A 71 43.95 14.50 10.42
C LEU A 71 42.57 14.45 9.75
N SER A 72 42.01 15.64 9.54
CA SER A 72 40.85 15.92 8.69
C SER A 72 41.39 16.64 7.46
N LEU A 73 41.03 16.13 6.28
CA LEU A 73 41.04 16.82 5.00
C LEU A 73 39.58 16.88 4.54
N PHE A 74 39.16 18.08 4.13
CA PHE A 74 37.82 18.47 3.65
C PHE A 74 36.75 18.74 4.72
N GLY A 75 36.83 19.94 5.31
CA GLY A 75 35.65 20.70 5.74
C GLY A 75 34.98 21.36 4.53
N GLN A 76 33.82 22.01 4.62
CA GLN A 76 32.81 22.30 5.65
C GLN A 76 31.69 23.01 4.83
N LYS A 77 30.40 23.01 5.19
CA LYS A 77 29.86 23.78 6.31
C LYS A 77 28.41 23.34 6.56
N SER A 78 28.14 22.77 7.74
CA SER A 78 26.82 22.71 8.34
C SER A 78 26.77 23.70 9.50
N LYS A 79 25.72 24.53 9.56
CA LYS A 79 25.44 25.39 10.70
C LYS A 79 24.76 24.59 11.80
N VAL A 80 25.25 24.79 13.02
CA VAL A 80 24.80 24.22 14.29
C VAL A 80 23.41 24.76 14.66
N ALA A 81 22.51 23.88 15.10
CA ALA A 81 21.32 24.25 15.88
C ALA A 81 21.28 23.36 17.14
N GLN A 82 21.06 24.01 18.28
CA GLN A 82 21.07 23.41 19.62
C GLN A 82 19.75 22.68 19.92
N GLU A 83 19.85 21.58 20.68
CA GLU A 83 18.73 20.84 21.27
C GLU A 83 18.09 21.62 22.42
N GLU A 84 16.75 21.56 22.53
CA GLU A 84 15.97 21.62 23.78
C GLU A 84 14.51 21.13 23.53
N PRO A 85 13.77 20.74 24.59
CA PRO A 85 13.01 19.49 24.64
C PRO A 85 11.52 19.56 24.22
N THR A 86 10.97 18.38 23.99
CA THR A 86 9.59 18.07 23.63
C THR A 86 8.56 18.50 24.68
N THR A 87 7.65 19.40 24.28
CA THR A 87 6.34 19.60 24.93
C THR A 87 5.24 19.71 23.88
N PHE A 88 4.18 18.92 24.07
CA PHE A 88 2.94 18.94 23.31
C PHE A 88 2.20 20.28 23.51
N ALA A 89 1.92 21.03 22.43
CA ALA A 89 0.89 22.06 22.41
C ALA A 89 0.40 22.35 20.98
N THR A 90 -0.89 22.04 20.76
CA THR A 90 -1.88 22.74 19.90
C THR A 90 -1.50 23.30 18.53
N ASN A 91 -2.20 22.79 17.51
CA ASN A 91 -2.29 23.29 16.13
C ASN A 91 -2.57 24.81 16.06
N ALA A 92 -1.56 25.56 15.64
CA ALA A 92 -1.70 26.84 14.94
C ALA A 92 -0.58 26.92 13.89
N PRO A 93 -0.85 27.30 12.63
CA PRO A 93 0.17 27.37 11.61
C PRO A 93 1.19 28.47 11.95
N PRO A 94 2.51 28.21 11.83
CA PRO A 94 3.53 29.23 12.00
C PRO A 94 3.46 30.28 10.87
N PRO A 95 3.90 31.53 11.11
CA PRO A 95 3.81 32.59 10.12
C PRO A 95 4.75 32.35 8.91
N ASP A 96 4.11 32.44 7.73
CA ASP A 96 4.46 32.43 6.30
C ASP A 96 5.90 32.72 5.78
N SER A 97 6.97 32.47 6.53
CA SER A 97 8.35 32.85 6.14
C SER A 97 9.25 31.70 5.65
N SER A 98 8.73 30.49 5.46
CA SER A 98 9.51 29.32 5.04
C SER A 98 8.93 28.55 3.85
N ARG A 99 8.10 29.18 3.01
CA ARG A 99 7.65 28.57 1.75
C ARG A 99 8.74 28.77 0.69
N ALA A 100 9.22 27.68 0.12
CA ALA A 100 10.11 27.73 -1.03
C ALA A 100 9.46 28.63 -2.12
N PRO A 101 10.23 29.47 -2.82
CA PRO A 101 9.66 30.33 -3.84
C PRO A 101 8.99 29.46 -4.91
N GLN A 102 7.71 29.74 -5.17
CA GLN A 102 6.96 29.05 -6.21
C GLN A 102 7.62 29.31 -7.57
N VAL A 103 8.10 28.24 -8.20
CA VAL A 103 8.84 28.28 -9.47
C VAL A 103 7.89 28.35 -10.66
N LEU A 104 6.78 27.61 -10.58
CA LEU A 104 5.78 27.52 -11.65
C LEU A 104 4.37 27.80 -11.12
N ARG A 105 3.55 28.43 -11.96
CA ARG A 105 2.14 28.66 -11.68
C ARG A 105 1.30 27.49 -12.19
N SER A 106 0.12 27.31 -11.60
CA SER A 106 -0.78 26.19 -11.93
C SER A 106 -1.30 26.19 -13.38
N ASP A 107 -1.28 27.35 -14.04
CA ASP A 107 -1.67 27.59 -15.42
C ASP A 107 -0.52 27.42 -16.43
N ASP A 108 0.74 27.33 -15.96
CA ASP A 108 1.95 27.25 -16.79
C ASP A 108 2.84 26.07 -16.38
N LEU A 109 2.29 24.87 -16.49
CA LEU A 109 2.96 23.62 -16.09
C LEU A 109 3.59 22.87 -17.26
N PHE A 110 3.20 23.17 -18.49
CA PHE A 110 3.71 22.47 -19.66
C PHE A 110 4.98 23.14 -20.19
N HIS A 111 6.12 22.49 -20.00
CA HIS A 111 7.40 22.88 -20.60
C HIS A 111 8.07 21.66 -21.21
N SER A 112 8.79 21.83 -22.31
CA SER A 112 9.61 20.71 -22.83
C SER A 112 10.67 20.33 -21.81
N PHE A 113 10.99 19.04 -21.70
CA PHE A 113 11.91 18.53 -20.69
C PHE A 113 13.30 19.17 -20.80
N THR A 114 13.77 19.45 -22.03
CA THR A 114 15.04 20.15 -22.26
C THR A 114 15.05 21.60 -21.80
N ASN A 115 13.97 22.33 -22.09
CA ASN A 115 13.88 23.76 -21.83
C ASN A 115 13.15 24.11 -20.53
N SER A 116 12.83 23.08 -19.71
CA SER A 116 12.14 23.24 -18.44
C SER A 116 12.86 24.23 -17.54
N PRO A 117 12.16 25.12 -16.80
CA PRO A 117 12.78 25.99 -15.82
C PRO A 117 13.38 25.21 -14.64
N ILE A 118 12.94 23.97 -14.41
CA ILE A 118 13.34 23.13 -13.28
C ILE A 118 14.60 22.31 -13.63
N PRO A 119 15.73 22.47 -12.90
CA PRO A 119 16.98 21.77 -13.20
C PRO A 119 16.88 20.25 -13.20
N GLU A 120 16.12 19.66 -12.28
CA GLU A 120 15.97 18.21 -12.13
C GLU A 120 15.29 17.58 -13.36
N ILE A 121 14.31 18.29 -13.96
CA ILE A 121 13.63 17.84 -15.18
C ILE A 121 14.59 17.87 -16.36
N ARG A 122 15.43 18.93 -16.48
CA ARG A 122 16.47 19.00 -17.51
C ARG A 122 17.50 17.88 -17.38
N GLN A 123 17.90 17.53 -16.15
CA GLN A 123 18.80 16.42 -15.88
C GLN A 123 18.17 15.08 -16.30
N ARG A 124 16.89 14.87 -15.98
CA ARG A 124 16.14 13.70 -16.43
C ARG A 124 16.05 13.63 -17.96
N ALA A 125 15.81 14.75 -18.64
CA ALA A 125 15.83 14.85 -20.10
C ALA A 125 17.17 14.40 -20.69
N ALA A 126 18.29 14.89 -20.11
CA ALA A 126 19.62 14.51 -20.54
C ALA A 126 19.91 13.02 -20.32
N PHE A 127 19.42 12.45 -19.21
CA PHE A 127 19.52 11.02 -18.94
C PHE A 127 18.75 10.19 -19.98
N ILE A 128 17.50 10.57 -20.28
CA ILE A 128 16.66 9.90 -21.27
C ILE A 128 17.34 9.93 -22.64
N ARG A 129 17.85 11.08 -23.09
CA ARG A 129 18.58 11.18 -24.37
C ARG A 129 19.80 10.27 -24.46
N GLN A 130 20.50 10.03 -23.35
CA GLN A 130 21.70 9.18 -23.35
C GLN A 130 21.34 7.68 -23.39
N HIS A 131 20.30 7.28 -22.64
CA HIS A 131 20.03 5.87 -22.36
C HIS A 131 18.89 5.29 -23.20
N ALA A 132 17.83 6.06 -23.44
CA ALA A 132 16.70 5.59 -24.23
C ALA A 132 17.05 5.43 -25.71
N ARG A 133 16.32 4.55 -26.38
CA ARG A 133 16.54 4.21 -27.79
C ARG A 133 15.33 4.58 -28.62
N CYS A 134 15.59 4.95 -29.87
CA CYS A 134 14.52 5.27 -30.80
C CYS A 134 13.71 4.01 -31.13
N PRO A 135 12.37 4.05 -30.98
CA PRO A 135 11.49 2.90 -31.15
C PRO A 135 11.20 2.56 -32.63
N HIS A 136 11.60 3.45 -33.54
CA HIS A 136 11.36 3.34 -34.98
C HIS A 136 11.89 2.01 -35.56
N PRO A 137 11.14 1.33 -36.45
CA PRO A 137 11.53 0.02 -36.97
C PRO A 137 12.92 -0.04 -37.63
N GLU A 138 13.41 1.07 -38.19
CA GLU A 138 14.76 1.15 -38.78
C GLU A 138 15.89 0.86 -37.78
N HIS A 139 15.66 1.08 -36.48
CA HIS A 139 16.61 0.86 -35.39
C HIS A 139 16.40 -0.46 -34.65
N ARG A 140 15.33 -1.21 -34.96
CA ARG A 140 15.06 -2.50 -34.33
C ARG A 140 16.05 -3.53 -34.86
N VAL A 141 17.07 -3.83 -34.06
CA VAL A 141 17.94 -4.97 -34.30
C VAL A 141 17.12 -6.24 -34.07
N ALA A 142 17.11 -7.15 -35.04
CA ALA A 142 16.53 -8.47 -34.88
C ALA A 142 17.28 -9.26 -33.79
N GLN A 143 16.84 -9.18 -32.53
CA GLN A 143 17.21 -10.13 -31.48
C GLN A 143 16.00 -11.04 -31.20
N ALA A 144 16.13 -12.30 -31.62
CA ALA A 144 15.21 -13.44 -31.42
C ALA A 144 15.27 -13.98 -29.97
N PRO A 145 14.42 -14.93 -29.50
CA PRO A 145 13.35 -15.69 -30.17
C PRO A 145 11.94 -15.47 -29.58
N ILE A 146 10.95 -15.98 -30.33
CA ILE A 146 9.51 -16.00 -30.05
C ILE A 146 9.22 -16.58 -28.66
N GLU A 147 8.73 -15.75 -27.74
CA GLU A 147 7.87 -16.25 -26.65
C GLU A 147 6.49 -16.59 -27.25
N PRO A 148 5.90 -17.76 -26.99
CA PRO A 148 4.61 -18.15 -27.56
C PRO A 148 3.51 -17.31 -26.90
N GLY A 149 3.11 -16.21 -27.56
CA GLY A 149 2.02 -15.37 -27.08
C GLY A 149 2.09 -13.88 -27.45
N ASN A 150 3.12 -13.42 -28.16
CA ASN A 150 3.22 -12.00 -28.55
C ASN A 150 2.74 -11.75 -29.99
N PRO A 151 1.47 -11.34 -30.23
CA PRO A 151 1.06 -10.81 -31.51
C PRO A 151 1.41 -9.32 -31.60
N ARG A 152 2.70 -9.00 -31.74
CA ARG A 152 3.13 -7.66 -32.18
C ARG A 152 4.25 -7.73 -33.23
N ILE A 153 3.79 -7.58 -34.48
CA ILE A 153 4.42 -6.87 -35.61
C ILE A 153 5.50 -7.65 -36.39
N PRO A 154 5.48 -7.61 -37.74
CA PRO A 154 6.38 -8.39 -38.59
C PRO A 154 7.84 -8.00 -38.37
N ALA A 155 8.74 -8.99 -38.46
CA ALA A 155 10.17 -8.75 -38.55
C ALA A 155 10.47 -7.84 -39.76
N SER A 156 10.70 -6.55 -39.51
CA SER A 156 11.22 -5.63 -40.52
C SER A 156 12.73 -5.48 -40.35
N SER A 157 13.39 -5.48 -41.50
CA SER A 157 14.83 -5.44 -41.72
C SER A 157 15.43 -4.05 -41.40
N GLY A 158 15.56 -3.71 -40.12
CA GLY A 158 16.33 -2.55 -39.69
C GLY A 158 17.84 -2.83 -39.74
N ASN A 159 18.53 -2.24 -40.72
CA ASN A 159 19.97 -2.47 -41.00
C ASN A 159 20.89 -1.43 -40.30
N VAL A 160 20.37 -0.63 -39.37
CA VAL A 160 21.07 0.49 -38.74
C VAL A 160 21.15 0.30 -37.23
N ALA A 161 22.31 0.65 -36.65
CA ALA A 161 22.53 0.57 -35.21
C ALA A 161 21.47 1.35 -34.41
N PRO A 162 21.11 0.91 -33.18
CA PRO A 162 20.19 1.62 -32.31
C PRO A 162 20.67 3.06 -32.07
N LYS A 163 19.82 4.04 -32.36
CA LYS A 163 20.11 5.46 -32.07
C LYS A 163 19.44 5.90 -30.77
N PRO A 164 20.11 6.78 -29.99
CA PRO A 164 19.48 7.43 -28.85
C PRO A 164 18.33 8.35 -29.27
N VAL A 165 17.39 8.60 -28.35
CA VAL A 165 16.34 9.61 -28.54
C VAL A 165 16.94 11.00 -28.43
N ASP A 166 16.42 11.96 -29.22
CA ASP A 166 16.92 13.33 -29.25
C ASP A 166 15.79 14.35 -29.51
N PHE A 167 14.89 14.00 -30.43
CA PHE A 167 13.72 14.79 -30.82
C PHE A 167 12.62 14.73 -29.75
N GLU A 168 12.20 15.92 -29.29
CA GLU A 168 11.07 16.12 -28.39
C GLU A 168 9.81 16.44 -29.16
N CYS A 169 8.72 15.74 -28.85
CA CYS A 169 7.43 16.05 -29.45
C CYS A 169 6.93 17.41 -28.95
N PRO A 170 6.48 18.33 -29.83
CA PRO A 170 5.95 19.64 -29.43
C PRO A 170 4.72 19.57 -28.50
N ASP A 171 3.92 18.51 -28.61
CA ASP A 171 2.65 18.38 -27.88
C ASP A 171 2.80 17.77 -26.48
N CYS A 172 3.74 16.84 -26.30
CA CYS A 172 4.00 16.20 -24.99
C CYS A 172 5.29 16.66 -24.30
N GLY A 173 6.22 17.27 -25.04
CA GLY A 173 7.45 17.86 -24.51
C GLY A 173 8.50 16.86 -24.02
N ILE A 174 8.36 15.56 -24.33
CA ILE A 174 9.28 14.49 -23.92
C ILE A 174 10.09 13.98 -25.13
N PRO A 175 11.40 13.69 -24.97
CA PRO A 175 12.20 13.09 -26.03
C PRO A 175 11.84 11.62 -26.23
N VAL A 176 11.30 11.27 -27.42
CA VAL A 176 10.82 9.91 -27.72
C VAL A 176 11.48 9.31 -28.97
N TYR A 177 11.89 10.15 -29.94
CA TYR A 177 12.46 9.70 -31.21
C TYR A 177 13.86 10.29 -31.42
N CYS A 178 14.67 9.68 -32.28
CA CYS A 178 15.99 10.23 -32.60
C CYS A 178 15.93 11.40 -33.61
N SER A 179 14.82 11.56 -34.35
CA SER A 179 14.65 12.65 -35.32
C SER A 179 13.16 12.93 -35.56
N GLU A 180 12.85 14.13 -36.05
CA GLU A 180 11.51 14.54 -36.47
C GLU A 180 10.94 13.62 -37.54
N LYS A 181 11.78 13.16 -38.48
CA LYS A 181 11.37 12.24 -39.54
C LYS A 181 10.81 10.93 -38.97
N HIS A 182 11.53 10.31 -38.03
CA HIS A 182 11.10 9.04 -37.43
C HIS A 182 9.86 9.22 -36.55
N TRP A 183 9.72 10.37 -35.89
CA TRP A 183 8.49 10.72 -35.19
C TRP A 183 7.31 10.87 -36.15
N ALA A 184 7.50 11.52 -37.30
CA ALA A 184 6.46 11.69 -38.31
C ALA A 184 6.05 10.36 -38.97
N GLU A 185 7.01 9.46 -39.20
CA GLU A 185 6.75 8.11 -39.74
C GLU A 185 5.99 7.21 -38.75
N ASP A 186 6.23 7.38 -37.43
CA ASP A 186 5.56 6.62 -36.35
C ASP A 186 4.49 7.44 -35.60
N TYR A 187 4.00 8.51 -36.24
CA TYR A 187 3.13 9.50 -35.59
C TYR A 187 1.83 8.89 -35.06
N GLU A 188 1.24 7.93 -35.78
CA GLU A 188 0.00 7.26 -35.36
C GLU A 188 0.16 6.47 -34.05
N ALA A 189 1.31 5.80 -33.86
CA ALA A 189 1.61 5.07 -32.64
C ALA A 189 1.91 6.04 -31.49
N HIS A 190 2.66 7.11 -31.77
CA HIS A 190 2.91 8.18 -30.80
C HIS A 190 1.61 8.85 -30.32
N LEU A 191 0.66 9.10 -31.22
CA LEU A 191 -0.61 9.73 -30.91
C LEU A 191 -1.41 8.96 -29.83
N GLN A 192 -1.26 7.63 -29.76
CA GLN A 192 -1.93 6.80 -28.74
C GLN A 192 -1.43 7.07 -27.32
N ILE A 193 -0.21 7.59 -27.18
CA ILE A 193 0.44 7.82 -25.88
C ILE A 193 0.76 9.29 -25.62
N CYS A 194 0.67 10.16 -26.64
CA CYS A 194 1.08 11.56 -26.58
C CYS A 194 0.37 12.34 -25.46
N ASP A 195 -0.95 12.18 -25.33
CA ASP A 195 -1.72 12.84 -24.27
C ASP A 195 -1.29 12.36 -22.87
N THR A 196 -0.98 11.07 -22.72
CA THR A 196 -0.50 10.52 -21.44
C THR A 196 0.90 11.04 -21.11
N LEU A 197 1.79 11.12 -22.11
CA LEU A 197 3.11 11.71 -21.96
C LEU A 197 3.03 13.20 -21.57
N ARG A 198 2.09 13.94 -22.16
CA ARG A 198 1.82 15.33 -21.78
C ARG A 198 1.34 15.43 -20.34
N GLN A 199 0.44 14.55 -19.90
CA GLN A 199 0.00 14.50 -18.50
C GLN A 199 1.17 14.20 -17.55
N ILE A 200 2.05 13.26 -17.89
CA ILE A 200 3.25 12.98 -17.09
C ILE A 200 4.11 14.24 -17.00
N ASN A 201 4.31 14.93 -18.12
CA ASN A 201 5.08 16.16 -18.17
C ASN A 201 4.50 17.22 -17.21
N GLU A 202 3.21 17.52 -17.33
CA GLU A 202 2.52 18.49 -16.48
C GLU A 202 2.55 18.08 -15.00
N ASP A 203 2.35 16.80 -14.69
CA ASP A 203 2.39 16.26 -13.32
C ASP A 203 3.79 16.36 -12.69
N GLU A 204 4.86 16.16 -13.46
CA GLU A 204 6.25 16.27 -13.00
C GLU A 204 6.65 17.73 -12.73
N HIS A 205 6.19 18.67 -13.56
CA HIS A 205 6.38 20.10 -13.35
C HIS A 205 5.56 20.59 -12.15
N ASP A 206 4.33 20.09 -11.98
CA ASP A 206 3.47 20.44 -10.84
C ASP A 206 4.14 20.08 -9.51
N LEU A 207 4.69 18.87 -9.38
CA LEU A 207 5.37 18.42 -8.15
C LEU A 207 6.59 19.24 -7.77
N ARG A 208 7.28 19.78 -8.77
CA ARG A 208 8.49 20.59 -8.58
C ARG A 208 8.21 22.09 -8.71
N SER A 209 6.93 22.48 -8.83
CA SER A 209 6.52 23.88 -8.93
C SER A 209 6.73 24.66 -7.61
N GLY A 210 6.87 23.96 -6.49
CA GLY A 210 6.95 24.55 -5.16
C GLY A 210 5.61 25.03 -4.61
N ARG A 211 4.48 24.72 -5.27
CA ARG A 211 3.15 25.02 -4.73
C ARG A 211 2.85 24.21 -3.47
N PHE A 212 1.88 24.67 -2.70
CA PHE A 212 1.27 23.88 -1.65
C PHE A 212 0.32 22.83 -2.24
N PHE A 213 0.34 21.63 -1.67
CA PHE A 213 -0.50 20.51 -2.09
C PHE A 213 -1.57 20.24 -1.01
N PRO A 214 -2.72 20.95 -1.04
CA PRO A 214 -3.82 20.66 -0.12
C PRO A 214 -4.28 19.20 -0.23
N GLU A 215 -4.09 18.58 -1.39
CA GLU A 215 -4.45 17.19 -1.61
C GLU A 215 -3.65 16.18 -0.75
N PHE A 216 -2.53 16.59 -0.15
CA PHE A 216 -1.77 15.77 0.82
C PHE A 216 -2.22 15.95 2.27
N GLU A 217 -3.22 16.79 2.53
CA GLU A 217 -3.93 16.84 3.80
C GLU A 217 -4.94 15.69 3.89
N TYR A 218 -4.47 14.56 4.43
CA TYR A 218 -5.30 13.36 4.52
C TYR A 218 -6.34 13.43 5.64
N ALA A 219 -7.47 12.74 5.41
CA ALA A 219 -8.55 12.66 6.39
C ALA A 219 -8.10 12.04 7.72
N GLY A 220 -8.61 12.59 8.81
CA GLY A 220 -8.40 12.07 10.16
C GLY A 220 -9.22 10.82 10.48
N PRO A 221 -9.23 10.38 11.75
CA PRO A 221 -10.13 9.31 12.21
C PRO A 221 -11.59 9.70 11.99
N GLN A 222 -12.39 8.80 11.43
CA GLN A 222 -13.85 8.98 11.34
C GLN A 222 -14.58 8.37 12.53
N MET A 223 -15.86 8.73 12.69
CA MET A 223 -16.76 8.05 13.63
C MET A 223 -16.84 6.55 13.32
N GLU A 224 -16.88 5.72 14.37
CA GLU A 224 -16.84 4.26 14.24
C GLU A 224 -18.04 3.72 13.43
N GLU A 225 -19.18 4.41 13.47
CA GLU A 225 -20.39 4.04 12.76
C GLU A 225 -20.41 4.51 11.29
N ALA A 226 -19.42 5.29 10.83
CA ALA A 226 -19.35 5.74 9.45
C ALA A 226 -18.98 4.56 8.54
N ILE A 227 -19.80 4.36 7.50
CA ILE A 227 -19.61 3.30 6.52
C ILE A 227 -18.63 3.78 5.46
N VAL A 228 -17.52 3.05 5.29
CA VAL A 228 -16.57 3.29 4.19
C VAL A 228 -17.03 2.54 2.94
N ASN A 229 -17.09 3.24 1.81
CA ASN A 229 -17.35 2.60 0.52
C ASN A 229 -16.05 2.48 -0.27
N MET A 230 -15.62 1.24 -0.56
CA MET A 230 -14.37 0.94 -1.26
C MET A 230 -14.57 0.53 -2.73
N THR A 231 -15.69 0.91 -3.37
CA THR A 231 -15.97 0.51 -4.76
C THR A 231 -15.05 1.16 -5.79
N ASN A 232 -14.57 2.38 -5.54
CA ASN A 232 -13.64 3.13 -6.38
C ASN A 232 -13.02 4.28 -5.57
N TRP A 233 -12.08 5.02 -6.16
CA TRP A 233 -11.41 6.15 -5.52
C TRP A 233 -12.38 7.25 -5.05
N ASP A 234 -13.32 7.69 -5.89
CA ASP A 234 -14.21 8.81 -5.58
C ASP A 234 -15.13 8.50 -4.38
N THR A 235 -15.76 7.33 -4.41
CA THR A 235 -16.64 6.87 -3.32
C THR A 235 -15.88 6.67 -2.02
N PHE A 236 -14.64 6.18 -2.10
CA PHE A 236 -13.77 6.03 -0.95
C PHE A 236 -13.42 7.37 -0.31
N LEU A 237 -12.91 8.32 -1.11
CA LEU A 237 -12.47 9.62 -0.60
C LEU A 237 -13.64 10.41 -0.03
N TYR A 238 -14.81 10.35 -0.69
CA TYR A 238 -16.04 10.96 -0.20
C TYR A 238 -16.47 10.38 1.15
N THR A 239 -16.56 9.04 1.27
CA THR A 239 -16.99 8.40 2.52
C THR A 239 -15.99 8.53 3.67
N ARG A 240 -14.70 8.74 3.34
CA ARG A 240 -13.64 9.02 4.32
C ARG A 240 -13.48 10.50 4.65
N GLU A 241 -14.33 11.37 4.13
CA GLU A 241 -14.31 12.82 4.41
C GLU A 241 -12.97 13.48 4.04
N PHE A 242 -12.35 13.05 2.94
CA PHE A 242 -11.24 13.80 2.35
C PHE A 242 -11.74 15.15 1.83
N GLU A 243 -10.84 16.14 1.77
CA GLU A 243 -11.14 17.39 1.07
C GLU A 243 -11.56 17.07 -0.37
N ALA A 244 -12.62 17.74 -0.85
CA ALA A 244 -13.17 17.45 -2.17
C ALA A 244 -12.16 17.77 -3.28
N ILE A 245 -11.58 16.72 -3.87
CA ILE A 245 -10.64 16.82 -4.99
C ILE A 245 -11.44 16.88 -6.29
N ASN A 246 -11.54 18.06 -6.89
CA ASN A 246 -12.24 18.25 -8.15
C ASN A 246 -11.33 18.18 -9.39
N ALA A 247 -10.01 18.26 -9.19
CA ALA A 247 -9.04 18.27 -10.28
C ALA A 247 -8.40 16.89 -10.45
N ASP A 248 -8.47 16.35 -11.67
CA ASP A 248 -7.87 15.06 -12.02
C ASP A 248 -6.39 14.99 -11.67
N ARG A 249 -5.66 16.09 -11.87
CA ARG A 249 -4.23 16.20 -11.52
C ARG A 249 -3.96 15.95 -10.04
N SER A 250 -4.71 16.62 -9.16
CA SER A 250 -4.59 16.40 -7.72
C SER A 250 -4.97 14.97 -7.34
N MET A 251 -5.97 14.38 -8.02
CA MET A 251 -6.32 12.98 -7.80
C MET A 251 -5.18 12.02 -8.18
N ARG A 252 -4.50 12.27 -9.31
CA ARG A 252 -3.31 11.49 -9.69
C ARG A 252 -2.21 11.55 -8.63
N GLN A 253 -1.93 12.73 -8.07
CA GLN A 253 -0.91 12.86 -7.03
C GLN A 253 -1.26 12.12 -5.73
N VAL A 254 -2.52 12.23 -5.29
CA VAL A 254 -2.98 11.57 -4.05
C VAL A 254 -3.00 10.05 -4.18
N THR A 255 -3.54 9.54 -5.29
CA THR A 255 -3.63 8.09 -5.51
C THR A 255 -2.27 7.42 -5.57
N ARG A 256 -1.22 8.10 -6.07
CA ARG A 256 0.15 7.55 -6.11
C ARG A 256 0.65 7.11 -4.74
N LEU A 257 0.36 7.88 -3.69
CA LEU A 257 0.82 7.58 -2.33
C LEU A 257 -0.16 6.64 -1.61
N LEU A 258 -1.46 6.90 -1.73
CA LEU A 258 -2.49 6.13 -1.02
C LEU A 258 -2.70 4.72 -1.59
N THR A 259 -2.25 4.43 -2.82
CA THR A 259 -2.46 3.12 -3.47
C THR A 259 -1.99 1.95 -2.60
N TYR A 260 -0.85 2.08 -1.92
CA TYR A 260 -0.26 1.01 -1.13
C TYR A 260 -1.08 0.63 0.11
N PRO A 261 -1.34 1.54 1.08
CA PRO A 261 -2.16 1.22 2.23
C PRO A 261 -3.60 0.86 1.83
N LEU A 262 -4.17 1.49 0.80
CA LEU A 262 -5.55 1.20 0.40
C LEU A 262 -5.71 -0.12 -0.34
N THR A 263 -4.69 -0.60 -1.05
CA THR A 263 -4.73 -1.96 -1.61
C THR A 263 -4.82 -2.99 -0.47
N ILE A 264 -4.02 -2.84 0.58
CA ILE A 264 -4.07 -3.70 1.77
C ILE A 264 -5.44 -3.57 2.46
N GLY A 265 -5.86 -2.32 2.74
CA GLY A 265 -7.12 -2.01 3.39
C GLY A 265 -8.31 -2.61 2.64
N SER A 266 -8.38 -2.43 1.32
CA SER A 266 -9.47 -2.93 0.48
C SER A 266 -9.60 -4.45 0.51
N VAL A 267 -8.52 -5.21 0.67
CA VAL A 267 -8.55 -6.67 0.78
C VAL A 267 -8.94 -7.12 2.20
N LEU A 268 -8.44 -6.44 3.22
CA LEU A 268 -8.60 -6.82 4.64
C LEU A 268 -9.81 -6.22 5.35
N HIS A 269 -10.47 -5.22 4.77
CA HIS A 269 -11.63 -4.56 5.35
C HIS A 269 -12.89 -5.44 5.28
N GLU A 270 -13.82 -5.29 6.24
CA GLU A 270 -15.05 -6.10 6.24
C GLU A 270 -15.97 -5.78 5.07
N LEU A 271 -16.00 -4.49 4.66
CA LEU A 271 -16.71 -3.98 3.48
C LEU A 271 -15.86 -4.02 2.21
N SER A 272 -14.94 -4.99 2.12
CA SER A 272 -14.09 -5.19 0.95
C SER A 272 -14.93 -5.26 -0.34
N PRO A 273 -14.49 -4.60 -1.43
CA PRO A 273 -15.17 -4.73 -2.73
C PRO A 273 -15.03 -6.13 -3.31
N TYR A 274 -14.05 -6.92 -2.85
CA TYR A 274 -13.80 -8.29 -3.29
C TYR A 274 -14.72 -9.28 -2.58
N ASN A 275 -15.58 -9.93 -3.37
CA ASN A 275 -16.59 -10.88 -2.91
C ASN A 275 -16.58 -12.16 -3.79
N ILE A 276 -17.36 -13.18 -3.40
CA ILE A 276 -17.44 -14.48 -4.11
C ILE A 276 -18.50 -14.50 -5.24
N ARG A 277 -19.27 -13.42 -5.42
CA ARG A 277 -20.34 -13.38 -6.42
C ARG A 277 -19.71 -13.24 -7.81
N LYS A 278 -20.51 -13.44 -8.86
CA LYS A 278 -20.05 -13.26 -10.24
C LYS A 278 -19.46 -11.86 -10.44
N GLY A 279 -18.18 -11.79 -10.84
CA GLY A 279 -17.42 -10.54 -10.97
C GLY A 279 -16.69 -10.09 -9.69
N GLY A 280 -16.99 -10.72 -8.55
CA GLY A 280 -16.18 -10.64 -7.34
C GLY A 280 -15.00 -11.60 -7.45
N ARG A 281 -13.78 -11.07 -7.35
CA ARG A 281 -12.52 -11.79 -7.60
C ARG A 281 -12.09 -12.71 -6.45
N LEU A 282 -12.92 -12.91 -5.42
CA LEU A 282 -12.54 -13.68 -4.23
C LEU A 282 -12.91 -15.15 -4.41
N THR A 283 -11.96 -16.05 -4.20
CA THR A 283 -12.21 -17.50 -4.27
C THR A 283 -12.84 -18.02 -2.97
N ALA A 284 -13.31 -19.27 -2.97
CA ALA A 284 -13.83 -19.91 -1.76
C ALA A 284 -12.76 -20.06 -0.67
N GLU A 285 -11.52 -20.37 -1.05
CA GLU A 285 -10.38 -20.40 -0.11
C GLU A 285 -10.00 -19.00 0.35
N GLY A 286 -10.09 -18.01 -0.54
CA GLY A 286 -9.99 -16.58 -0.24
C GLY A 286 -10.93 -16.15 0.86
N LEU A 287 -12.22 -16.49 0.71
CA LEU A 287 -13.24 -16.17 1.71
C LEU A 287 -12.91 -16.80 3.07
N LYS A 288 -12.51 -18.07 3.11
CA LYS A 288 -12.14 -18.74 4.37
C LYS A 288 -10.93 -18.09 5.03
N SER A 289 -9.90 -17.74 4.25
CA SER A 289 -8.65 -17.21 4.78
C SER A 289 -8.76 -15.75 5.20
N LEU A 290 -9.39 -14.90 4.38
CA LEU A 290 -9.52 -13.47 4.67
C LEU A 290 -10.60 -13.15 5.70
N SER A 291 -11.66 -13.96 5.82
CA SER A 291 -12.71 -13.73 6.83
C SER A 291 -12.17 -13.80 8.26
N ALA A 292 -11.16 -14.64 8.50
CA ALA A 292 -10.45 -14.71 9.77
C ALA A 292 -9.76 -13.38 10.12
N LEU A 293 -8.92 -12.87 9.22
CA LEU A 293 -8.24 -11.58 9.40
C LEU A 293 -9.23 -10.42 9.50
N ARG A 294 -10.28 -10.41 8.66
CA ARG A 294 -11.36 -9.40 8.71
C ARG A 294 -12.04 -9.39 10.08
N TYR A 295 -12.33 -10.57 10.64
CA TYR A 295 -12.91 -10.68 11.98
C TYR A 295 -11.97 -10.15 13.07
N THR A 296 -10.68 -10.51 13.00
CA THR A 296 -9.66 -10.02 13.93
C THR A 296 -9.51 -8.50 13.90
N LEU A 297 -9.60 -7.90 12.71
CA LEU A 297 -9.46 -6.46 12.50
C LEU A 297 -10.73 -5.65 12.82
N HIS A 298 -11.89 -6.31 12.97
CA HIS A 298 -13.17 -5.70 13.37
C HIS A 298 -13.74 -6.43 14.60
N PRO A 299 -13.01 -6.43 15.74
CA PRO A 299 -13.47 -7.13 16.94
C PRO A 299 -14.81 -6.55 17.39
N PRO A 300 -15.78 -7.31 17.95
CA PRO A 300 -17.07 -6.74 18.38
C PRO A 300 -16.89 -5.72 19.52
N LYS A 301 -17.82 -4.76 19.66
CA LYS A 301 -17.79 -3.79 20.76
C LYS A 301 -17.92 -4.57 22.07
N THR A 302 -16.84 -4.67 22.83
CA THR A 302 -16.83 -5.36 24.11
C THR A 302 -17.36 -4.37 25.15
N GLY A 303 -18.57 -4.62 25.65
CA GLY A 303 -19.19 -3.84 26.74
C GLY A 303 -18.52 -4.09 28.10
N GLY A 304 -17.20 -4.29 28.14
CA GLY A 304 -16.45 -4.44 29.38
C GLY A 304 -16.49 -3.13 30.14
N GLY A 305 -17.23 -3.09 31.25
CA GLY A 305 -17.22 -1.95 32.15
C GLY A 305 -15.82 -1.70 32.75
N ILE A 306 -15.69 -0.62 33.50
CA ILE A 306 -14.44 -0.17 34.17
C ILE A 306 -13.93 -1.20 35.22
N GLY A 307 -14.68 -2.27 35.49
CA GLY A 307 -14.36 -3.31 36.46
C GLY A 307 -13.38 -4.38 35.93
N ILE A 308 -12.59 -4.93 36.85
CA ILE A 308 -11.57 -5.96 36.60
C ILE A 308 -12.19 -7.33 36.22
N GLU A 309 -13.46 -7.57 36.59
CA GLU A 309 -14.17 -8.86 36.39
C GLU A 309 -14.52 -9.19 34.92
N GLY A 310 -14.19 -8.30 33.97
CA GLY A 310 -14.46 -8.46 32.53
C GLY A 310 -13.26 -8.24 31.62
N LEU A 311 -12.04 -8.13 32.15
CA LEU A 311 -10.82 -7.94 31.36
C LEU A 311 -10.55 -9.18 30.50
N ARG A 312 -10.94 -9.11 29.22
CA ARG A 312 -10.50 -10.09 28.23
C ARG A 312 -9.07 -9.74 27.81
N PRO A 313 -8.17 -10.72 27.69
CA PRO A 313 -6.86 -10.49 27.09
C PRO A 313 -7.03 -9.78 25.74
N GLU A 314 -6.36 -8.65 25.59
CA GLU A 314 -6.42 -7.90 24.34
C GLU A 314 -5.78 -8.73 23.23
N ALA A 315 -6.44 -8.79 22.08
CA ALA A 315 -5.92 -9.55 20.94
C ALA A 315 -4.58 -8.95 20.49
N PRO A 316 -3.62 -9.78 20.08
CA PRO A 316 -2.35 -9.28 19.56
C PRO A 316 -2.57 -8.44 18.28
N PRO A 317 -1.66 -7.51 17.95
CA PRO A 317 -1.75 -6.76 16.72
C PRO A 317 -1.60 -7.68 15.51
N VAL A 318 -2.35 -7.38 14.44
CA VAL A 318 -2.19 -8.05 13.14
C VAL A 318 -0.86 -7.60 12.53
N ARG A 319 0.02 -8.57 12.25
CA ARG A 319 1.33 -8.33 11.63
C ARG A 319 1.17 -8.38 10.12
N ILE A 320 1.55 -7.29 9.45
CA ILE A 320 1.57 -7.20 7.99
C ILE A 320 3.03 -7.10 7.55
N PHE A 321 3.52 -8.17 6.96
CA PHE A 321 4.89 -8.27 6.46
C PHE A 321 4.95 -7.78 5.03
N ILE A 322 5.58 -6.64 4.80
CA ILE A 322 5.76 -6.05 3.48
C ILE A 322 7.15 -6.44 2.99
N LEU A 323 7.21 -7.38 2.05
CA LEU A 323 8.44 -8.01 1.58
C LEU A 323 8.95 -7.34 0.30
N GLY A 324 10.26 -7.24 0.16
CA GLY A 324 10.89 -6.54 -0.96
C GLY A 324 10.57 -5.05 -0.94
N ALA A 325 10.34 -4.48 0.26
CA ALA A 325 9.95 -3.09 0.41
C ALA A 325 11.03 -2.17 -0.15
N ARG A 326 10.61 -1.24 -1.01
CA ARG A 326 11.45 -0.22 -1.65
C ARG A 326 10.82 1.14 -1.37
N ALA A 327 10.20 1.75 -2.38
CA ALA A 327 9.52 3.04 -2.26
C ALA A 327 8.46 3.05 -1.14
N GLU A 328 7.83 1.91 -0.86
CA GLU A 328 6.77 1.76 0.14
C GLU A 328 7.25 2.07 1.56
N SER A 329 8.49 1.72 1.86
CA SER A 329 9.14 1.96 3.15
C SER A 329 9.47 3.45 3.37
N SER A 330 9.66 4.18 2.27
CA SER A 330 9.96 5.63 2.25
C SER A 330 8.71 6.51 2.25
N LEU A 331 7.51 5.92 2.15
CA LEU A 331 6.27 6.69 2.18
C LEU A 331 6.11 7.45 3.51
N PRO A 332 5.60 8.70 3.47
CA PRO A 332 5.29 9.47 4.67
C PRO A 332 4.39 8.70 5.64
N ARG A 333 4.66 8.80 6.93
CA ARG A 333 3.94 7.98 7.93
C ARG A 333 2.45 8.27 8.00
N ASN A 334 2.04 9.51 7.76
CA ASN A 334 0.63 9.91 7.64
C ASN A 334 -0.12 9.19 6.51
N VAL A 335 0.57 8.74 5.45
CA VAL A 335 0.00 7.87 4.40
C VAL A 335 -0.35 6.51 4.97
N TRP A 336 0.60 5.88 5.68
CA TRP A 336 0.37 4.58 6.32
C TRP A 336 -0.67 4.64 7.44
N VAL A 337 -0.75 5.75 8.18
CA VAL A 337 -1.77 5.97 9.21
C VAL A 337 -3.20 5.93 8.63
N GLN A 338 -3.40 6.22 7.33
CA GLN A 338 -4.71 6.04 6.69
C GLN A 338 -5.19 4.59 6.77
N LEU A 339 -4.28 3.60 6.76
CA LEU A 339 -4.65 2.21 7.01
C LEU A 339 -5.22 2.04 8.43
N ALA A 340 -4.61 2.65 9.46
CA ALA A 340 -5.14 2.58 10.82
C ALA A 340 -6.52 3.26 10.95
N HIS A 341 -6.74 4.36 10.24
CA HIS A 341 -8.03 5.05 10.22
C HIS A 341 -9.17 4.20 9.62
N LEU A 342 -8.86 3.23 8.76
CA LEU A 342 -9.86 2.28 8.24
C LEU A 342 -10.28 1.21 9.25
N PHE A 343 -9.50 1.00 10.31
CA PHE A 343 -9.80 0.00 11.32
C PHE A 343 -9.71 0.63 12.72
N PRO A 344 -10.74 1.38 13.16
CA PRO A 344 -10.70 2.16 14.40
C PRO A 344 -10.33 1.35 15.66
N ARG A 345 -10.59 0.03 15.65
CA ARG A 345 -10.30 -0.90 16.75
C ARG A 345 -9.23 -1.94 16.41
N GLY A 346 -8.80 -1.99 15.16
CA GLY A 346 -7.75 -2.88 14.70
C GLY A 346 -6.38 -2.36 15.14
N LYS A 347 -5.49 -3.27 15.51
CA LYS A 347 -4.09 -2.95 15.79
C LYS A 347 -3.19 -3.55 14.73
N PHE A 348 -2.24 -2.76 14.26
CA PHE A 348 -1.30 -3.13 13.21
C PHE A 348 0.14 -3.12 13.69
N HIS A 349 0.90 -4.09 13.23
CA HIS A 349 2.35 -4.03 13.17
C HIS A 349 2.77 -4.21 11.71
N LEU A 350 3.15 -3.10 11.07
CA LEU A 350 3.70 -3.14 9.71
C LEU A 350 5.19 -3.44 9.79
N ILE A 351 5.65 -4.46 9.06
CA ILE A 351 7.01 -4.94 9.09
C ILE A 351 7.57 -4.90 7.67
N PHE A 352 8.35 -3.86 7.36
CA PHE A 352 9.04 -3.71 6.09
C PHE A 352 10.32 -4.55 6.11
N ILE A 353 10.46 -5.45 5.14
CA ILE A 353 11.60 -6.36 5.02
C ILE A 353 12.14 -6.26 3.59
N GLY A 354 13.41 -5.93 3.46
CA GLY A 354 14.11 -5.99 2.18
C GLY A 354 15.47 -5.30 2.23
N PRO A 355 16.41 -5.70 1.35
CA PRO A 355 17.73 -5.07 1.27
C PRO A 355 17.66 -3.58 0.92
N GLU A 356 16.62 -3.17 0.19
CA GLU A 356 16.38 -1.79 -0.26
C GLU A 356 15.34 -1.05 0.60
N SER A 357 14.96 -1.59 1.76
CA SER A 357 13.93 -1.00 2.65
C SER A 357 14.34 0.31 3.33
N MET A 358 15.58 0.75 3.12
CA MET A 358 16.11 2.05 3.56
C MET A 358 16.55 2.94 2.40
N ALA A 359 16.21 2.56 1.15
CA ALA A 359 16.47 3.41 -0.01
C ALA A 359 15.77 4.77 0.17
N ASN A 360 16.47 5.87 -0.17
CA ASN A 360 16.01 7.25 -0.01
C ASN A 360 15.76 7.69 1.46
N ARG A 361 16.35 6.99 2.44
CA ARG A 361 16.32 7.35 3.87
C ARG A 361 17.75 7.54 4.39
N ASP A 362 18.60 8.18 3.59
CA ASP A 362 20.04 8.34 3.86
C ASP A 362 20.34 9.13 5.16
N ASP A 363 19.43 10.04 5.53
CA ASP A 363 19.52 10.83 6.76
C ASP A 363 19.30 10.00 8.04
N GLU A 364 18.75 8.79 7.92
CA GLU A 364 18.48 7.90 9.06
C GLU A 364 19.63 6.93 9.35
N PHE A 365 20.75 7.05 8.61
CA PHE A 365 21.96 6.29 8.89
C PHE A 365 22.80 6.95 10.00
N PRO A 366 23.55 6.16 10.80
CA PRO A 366 23.73 4.70 10.70
C PRO A 366 22.57 3.90 11.30
N LEU A 367 22.35 2.70 10.77
CA LEU A 367 21.37 1.77 11.31
C LEU A 367 21.66 1.44 12.78
N PRO A 368 20.63 1.12 13.59
CA PRO A 368 20.80 0.67 14.96
C PRO A 368 21.76 -0.53 15.04
N PRO A 369 22.65 -0.57 16.05
CA PRO A 369 23.60 -1.67 16.19
C PRO A 369 22.87 -2.99 16.43
N ARG A 370 23.35 -4.06 15.78
CA ARG A 370 22.87 -5.42 16.02
C ARG A 370 23.25 -5.86 17.44
N THR A 371 22.25 -6.07 18.29
CA THR A 371 22.39 -6.45 19.70
C THR A 371 21.59 -7.72 19.99
N ALA A 372 21.78 -8.35 21.15
CA ALA A 372 20.97 -9.52 21.52
C ALA A 372 19.45 -9.23 21.54
N SER A 373 19.05 -8.00 21.88
CA SER A 373 17.65 -7.55 21.85
C SER A 373 17.17 -7.09 20.47
N ASN A 374 18.08 -6.78 19.56
CA ASN A 374 17.78 -6.36 18.18
C ASN A 374 18.76 -7.02 17.21
N PRO A 375 18.64 -8.33 16.96
CA PRO A 375 19.64 -9.09 16.22
C PRO A 375 19.79 -8.65 14.76
N PHE A 376 18.76 -8.05 14.18
CA PHE A 376 18.74 -7.61 12.78
C PHE A 376 18.93 -6.10 12.60
N GLY A 377 19.14 -5.34 13.68
CA GLY A 377 19.30 -3.88 13.60
C GLY A 377 18.03 -3.19 13.10
N ALA A 378 16.86 -3.75 13.43
CA ALA A 378 15.57 -3.23 13.02
C ALA A 378 15.36 -1.79 13.53
N ILE A 379 14.87 -0.92 12.66
CA ILE A 379 14.38 0.41 13.04
C ILE A 379 12.94 0.24 13.48
N VAL A 380 12.66 0.53 14.75
CA VAL A 380 11.34 0.34 15.34
C VAL A 380 10.74 1.71 15.65
N GLU A 381 9.75 2.08 14.86
CA GLU A 381 8.94 3.27 15.06
C GLU A 381 7.69 2.85 15.85
N ASP A 382 7.79 2.96 17.17
CA ASP A 382 6.65 2.72 18.05
C ASP A 382 5.73 3.95 18.08
N ARG A 383 4.42 3.72 18.20
CA ARG A 383 3.39 4.78 18.32
C ARG A 383 3.33 5.74 17.13
N VAL A 384 3.54 5.25 15.90
CA VAL A 384 3.20 6.01 14.68
C VAL A 384 1.73 6.44 14.71
N TRP A 385 0.86 5.56 15.23
CA TRP A 385 -0.51 5.84 15.66
C TRP A 385 -0.79 5.01 16.92
N PRO A 386 -1.76 5.34 17.79
CA PRO A 386 -2.04 4.53 18.99
C PRO A 386 -2.30 3.04 18.73
N SER A 387 -2.76 2.69 17.53
CA SER A 387 -2.99 1.31 17.09
C SER A 387 -2.03 0.83 15.99
N MET A 388 -0.92 1.55 15.72
CA MET A 388 0.02 1.19 14.66
C MET A 388 1.48 1.31 15.10
N LYS A 389 2.22 0.24 14.86
CA LYS A 389 3.67 0.17 14.98
C LYS A 389 4.29 -0.13 13.62
N ILE A 390 5.42 0.48 13.31
CA ILE A 390 6.19 0.21 12.10
C ILE A 390 7.57 -0.33 12.47
N SER A 391 8.04 -1.34 11.76
CA SER A 391 9.41 -1.84 11.89
C SER A 391 10.03 -2.05 10.51
N THR A 392 11.25 -1.56 10.32
CA THR A 392 12.00 -1.70 9.07
C THR A 392 13.24 -2.55 9.30
N ILE A 393 13.43 -3.58 8.47
CA ILE A 393 14.54 -4.53 8.58
C ILE A 393 15.25 -4.64 7.22
N VAL A 394 16.54 -4.28 7.23
CA VAL A 394 17.43 -4.40 6.06
C VAL A 394 18.05 -5.79 6.02
N ASP A 395 17.25 -6.77 5.61
CA ASP A 395 17.66 -8.16 5.38
C ASP A 395 16.67 -8.85 4.41
N TYR A 396 17.00 -10.06 3.98
CA TYR A 396 16.09 -10.89 3.21
C TYR A 396 15.12 -11.66 4.12
N TYR A 397 13.88 -11.86 3.66
CA TYR A 397 12.88 -12.59 4.45
C TYR A 397 13.29 -14.03 4.78
N HIS A 398 13.89 -14.75 3.83
CA HIS A 398 14.28 -16.14 4.06
C HIS A 398 15.31 -16.29 5.18
N THR A 399 16.20 -15.31 5.38
CA THR A 399 17.10 -15.24 6.54
C THR A 399 16.30 -15.15 7.85
N LEU A 400 15.35 -14.22 7.91
CA LEU A 400 14.52 -13.99 9.10
C LEU A 400 13.64 -15.21 9.42
N HIS A 401 13.08 -15.84 8.39
CA HIS A 401 12.25 -17.03 8.53
C HIS A 401 13.06 -18.22 9.09
N LYS A 402 14.25 -18.49 8.53
CA LYS A 402 15.13 -19.60 8.97
C LYS A 402 15.61 -19.45 10.41
N THR A 403 15.81 -18.22 10.89
CA THR A 403 16.17 -17.97 12.29
C THR A 403 15.00 -18.11 13.26
N GLY A 404 13.77 -18.24 12.75
CA GLY A 404 12.56 -18.30 13.57
C GLY A 404 12.21 -16.97 14.25
N HIS A 405 12.76 -15.83 13.79
CA HIS A 405 12.60 -14.54 14.47
C HIS A 405 11.14 -14.12 14.68
N PHE A 406 10.27 -14.45 13.71
CA PHE A 406 8.83 -14.15 13.77
C PHE A 406 7.96 -15.35 14.09
N TYR A 407 8.55 -16.53 14.33
CA TYR A 407 7.81 -17.74 14.67
C TYR A 407 7.21 -17.64 16.09
N PRO A 408 5.98 -18.14 16.33
CA PRO A 408 5.08 -18.82 15.38
C PRO A 408 4.35 -17.85 14.43
N TYR A 409 4.01 -18.35 13.24
CA TYR A 409 3.10 -17.68 12.32
C TYR A 409 1.66 -18.12 12.58
N ASP A 410 0.74 -17.15 12.53
CA ASP A 410 -0.68 -17.35 12.73
C ASP A 410 -1.47 -16.74 11.55
N PRO A 411 -2.07 -17.56 10.67
CA PRO A 411 -2.88 -17.07 9.55
C PRO A 411 -4.11 -16.20 9.93
N TYR A 412 -4.47 -16.11 11.21
CA TYR A 412 -5.53 -15.25 11.73
C TYR A 412 -5.03 -13.85 12.14
N PHE A 413 -3.71 -13.68 12.28
CA PHE A 413 -3.06 -12.44 12.70
C PHE A 413 -1.91 -12.01 11.77
N ASP A 414 -1.49 -12.85 10.83
CA ASP A 414 -0.39 -12.58 9.92
C ASP A 414 -0.85 -12.51 8.47
N CYS A 415 -0.31 -11.53 7.75
CA CYS A 415 -0.48 -11.37 6.32
C CYS A 415 0.82 -10.91 5.68
N PHE A 416 1.13 -11.43 4.50
CA PHE A 416 2.26 -11.02 3.69
C PHE A 416 1.79 -10.17 2.53
N VAL A 417 2.56 -9.15 2.18
CA VAL A 417 2.31 -8.26 1.05
C VAL A 417 3.59 -8.11 0.26
N MET A 418 3.50 -8.30 -1.05
CA MET A 418 4.60 -8.16 -1.99
C MET A 418 4.17 -7.14 -3.05
N PHE A 419 4.70 -5.93 -2.95
CA PHE A 419 4.44 -4.88 -3.93
C PHE A 419 5.38 -5.07 -5.11
N HIS A 420 4.80 -5.35 -6.27
CA HIS A 420 5.50 -5.49 -7.56
C HIS A 420 6.81 -6.31 -7.46
N PRO A 421 6.76 -7.54 -6.92
CA PRO A 421 7.96 -8.30 -6.61
C PRO A 421 8.76 -8.71 -7.85
N GLY A 422 8.12 -8.82 -9.01
CA GLY A 422 8.75 -9.34 -10.22
C GLY A 422 9.20 -10.78 -10.03
N LEU A 423 8.30 -11.64 -9.50
CA LEU A 423 8.58 -13.05 -9.23
C LEU A 423 9.03 -13.80 -10.49
N GLY A 424 8.40 -13.52 -11.63
CA GLY A 424 8.69 -14.14 -12.91
C GLY A 424 9.67 -13.34 -13.78
N HIS A 425 10.10 -12.15 -13.34
CA HIS A 425 11.01 -11.32 -14.13
C HIS A 425 12.43 -11.94 -14.14
N PRO A 426 13.09 -12.05 -15.31
CA PRO A 426 14.40 -12.74 -15.41
C PRO A 426 15.47 -12.17 -14.47
N ALA A 427 15.47 -10.86 -14.25
CA ALA A 427 16.46 -10.20 -13.39
C ALA A 427 16.28 -10.51 -11.90
N SER A 428 15.05 -10.68 -11.39
CA SER A 428 14.76 -10.76 -9.95
C SER A 428 14.23 -12.13 -9.49
N SER A 429 13.77 -12.98 -10.41
CA SER A 429 13.14 -14.28 -10.08
C SER A 429 13.99 -15.18 -9.20
N HIS A 430 15.32 -15.11 -9.34
CA HIS A 430 16.26 -15.91 -8.56
C HIS A 430 16.27 -15.54 -7.07
N GLU A 431 16.03 -14.29 -6.72
CA GLU A 431 15.98 -13.81 -5.32
C GLU A 431 14.74 -14.34 -4.57
N TRP A 432 13.67 -14.63 -5.31
CA TRP A 432 12.40 -15.10 -4.77
C TRP A 432 12.28 -16.63 -4.71
N ALA A 433 13.11 -17.35 -5.45
CA ALA A 433 13.06 -18.81 -5.56
C ALA A 433 13.15 -19.52 -4.20
N GLU A 434 13.94 -18.99 -3.27
CA GLU A 434 14.03 -19.50 -1.90
C GLU A 434 12.90 -18.98 -1.00
N THR A 435 12.53 -17.72 -1.16
CA THR A 435 11.58 -17.01 -0.30
C THR A 435 10.15 -17.55 -0.44
N VAL A 436 9.67 -17.78 -1.67
CA VAL A 436 8.27 -18.12 -1.92
C VAL A 436 7.86 -19.46 -1.30
N PRO A 437 8.64 -20.56 -1.42
CA PRO A 437 8.34 -21.80 -0.70
C PRO A 437 8.18 -21.61 0.82
N LEU A 438 9.09 -20.84 1.45
CA LEU A 438 9.01 -20.55 2.89
C LEU A 438 7.76 -19.74 3.26
N LEU A 439 7.27 -18.87 2.37
CA LEU A 439 6.00 -18.18 2.59
C LEU A 439 4.81 -19.17 2.56
N LEU A 440 4.84 -20.16 1.67
CA LEU A 440 3.79 -21.19 1.62
C LEU A 440 3.76 -22.08 2.87
N GLU A 441 4.87 -22.22 3.58
CA GLU A 441 4.92 -22.95 4.86
C GLU A 441 4.10 -22.26 5.95
N THR A 442 4.05 -20.91 5.95
CA THR A 442 3.34 -20.11 6.97
C THR A 442 1.81 -20.30 6.93
N LYS A 443 1.27 -20.71 5.78
CA LYS A 443 -0.19 -20.78 5.50
C LYS A 443 -0.94 -19.45 5.66
N ALA A 444 -0.23 -18.35 5.85
CA ALA A 444 -0.80 -17.02 5.91
C ALA A 444 -1.13 -16.50 4.49
N PRO A 445 -2.10 -15.60 4.35
CA PRO A 445 -2.40 -14.95 3.06
C PRO A 445 -1.21 -14.11 2.56
N ILE A 446 -0.90 -14.26 1.28
CA ILE A 446 0.11 -13.49 0.56
C ILE A 446 -0.61 -12.65 -0.50
N LEU A 447 -0.61 -11.34 -0.33
CA LEU A 447 -1.13 -10.36 -1.28
C LEU A 447 0.00 -9.93 -2.21
N VAL A 448 -0.23 -9.96 -3.51
CA VAL A 448 0.77 -9.59 -4.51
C VAL A 448 0.19 -8.57 -5.47
N THR A 449 0.98 -7.58 -5.82
CA THR A 449 0.62 -6.58 -6.83
C THR A 449 1.55 -6.62 -8.03
N GLY A 450 1.10 -6.10 -9.18
CA GLY A 450 1.85 -6.10 -10.43
C GLY A 450 1.96 -4.71 -11.05
N TYR A 451 3.06 -4.45 -11.75
CA TYR A 451 3.28 -3.19 -12.50
C TYR A 451 2.40 -3.13 -13.75
N THR A 452 2.31 -4.23 -14.47
CA THR A 452 1.48 -4.38 -15.66
C THR A 452 0.71 -5.68 -15.63
N GLN A 453 -0.25 -5.85 -16.54
CA GLN A 453 -0.95 -7.12 -16.72
C GLN A 453 0.03 -8.25 -17.07
N LEU A 454 0.96 -7.99 -17.98
CA LEU A 454 1.94 -8.96 -18.45
C LEU A 454 2.87 -9.41 -17.31
N ASP A 455 3.33 -8.48 -16.48
CA ASP A 455 4.18 -8.82 -15.34
C ASP A 455 3.42 -9.65 -14.31
N MET A 456 2.17 -9.31 -14.03
CA MET A 456 1.32 -10.09 -13.12
C MET A 456 1.09 -11.51 -13.65
N GLU A 457 0.80 -11.67 -14.94
CA GLU A 457 0.63 -12.99 -15.58
C GLU A 457 1.93 -13.80 -15.56
N ARG A 458 3.07 -13.16 -15.81
CA ARG A 458 4.40 -13.79 -15.71
C ARG A 458 4.70 -14.25 -14.29
N ASP A 459 4.39 -13.44 -13.28
CA ASP A 459 4.56 -13.77 -11.87
C ASP A 459 3.69 -14.99 -11.48
N ILE A 460 2.44 -15.03 -11.93
CA ILE A 460 1.53 -16.15 -11.66
C ILE A 460 2.00 -17.43 -12.37
N ALA A 461 2.46 -17.34 -13.62
CA ALA A 461 3.02 -18.47 -14.34
C ALA A 461 4.27 -19.01 -13.65
N TRP A 462 5.12 -18.12 -13.15
CA TRP A 462 6.30 -18.49 -12.38
C TRP A 462 5.93 -19.18 -11.06
N VAL A 463 4.98 -18.65 -10.29
CA VAL A 463 4.53 -19.28 -9.03
C VAL A 463 3.91 -20.66 -9.29
N ASN A 464 3.10 -20.81 -10.34
CA ASN A 464 2.56 -22.11 -10.75
C ASN A 464 3.66 -23.13 -11.05
N LYS A 465 4.71 -22.71 -11.76
CA LYS A 465 5.84 -23.56 -12.11
C LYS A 465 6.71 -23.92 -10.91
N THR A 466 7.07 -22.93 -10.10
CA THR A 466 7.98 -23.08 -8.95
C THR A 466 7.34 -23.87 -7.81
N CYS A 467 6.07 -23.59 -7.49
CA CYS A 467 5.39 -24.16 -6.34
C CYS A 467 4.58 -25.43 -6.65
N ARG A 468 4.58 -25.93 -7.90
CA ARG A 468 3.97 -27.21 -8.33
C ARG A 468 2.53 -27.45 -7.82
N GLY A 469 1.74 -26.38 -7.66
CA GLY A 469 0.37 -26.46 -7.15
C GLY A 469 0.23 -26.65 -5.64
N GLU A 470 1.26 -26.37 -4.84
CA GLU A 470 1.21 -26.38 -3.36
C GLU A 470 0.54 -25.14 -2.74
N PHE A 471 -0.12 -24.31 -3.56
CA PHE A 471 -0.81 -23.12 -3.12
C PHE A 471 -2.28 -23.11 -3.55
N ASP A 472 -3.09 -22.37 -2.81
CA ASP A 472 -4.46 -22.04 -3.14
C ASP A 472 -4.53 -20.57 -3.54
N MET A 473 -5.19 -20.28 -4.67
CA MET A 473 -5.53 -18.92 -5.05
C MET A 473 -6.59 -18.38 -4.09
N LEU A 474 -6.35 -17.23 -3.48
CA LEU A 474 -7.27 -16.53 -2.59
C LEU A 474 -8.06 -15.45 -3.33
N MET A 475 -7.41 -14.73 -4.24
CA MET A 475 -8.03 -13.70 -5.06
C MET A 475 -7.53 -13.83 -6.48
N GLU A 476 -8.46 -13.94 -7.43
CA GLU A 476 -8.18 -14.04 -8.86
C GLU A 476 -7.44 -12.77 -9.35
N PRO A 477 -6.49 -12.92 -10.28
CA PRO A 477 -5.77 -11.80 -10.85
C PRO A 477 -6.67 -10.80 -11.58
N GLY A 478 -6.29 -9.53 -11.53
CA GLY A 478 -7.01 -8.46 -12.20
C GLY A 478 -6.60 -7.08 -11.70
N GLU A 479 -7.12 -6.06 -12.38
CA GLU A 479 -6.84 -4.66 -12.10
C GLU A 479 -7.20 -4.30 -10.65
N ASN A 480 -6.27 -3.62 -9.98
CA ASN A 480 -6.42 -3.12 -8.64
C ASN A 480 -7.34 -1.89 -8.66
N ILE A 481 -8.44 -1.95 -7.90
CA ILE A 481 -9.41 -0.85 -7.76
C ILE A 481 -8.73 0.42 -7.25
N PHE A 482 -7.73 0.25 -6.39
CA PHE A 482 -6.94 1.35 -5.82
C PHE A 482 -5.57 1.48 -6.46
N ARG A 483 -5.39 1.15 -7.74
CA ARG A 483 -4.13 1.49 -8.46
C ARG A 483 -3.90 2.99 -8.50
N SER A 484 -2.65 3.40 -8.71
CA SER A 484 -2.32 4.80 -8.98
C SER A 484 -3.02 5.27 -10.26
N LEU A 485 -3.62 6.46 -10.21
CA LEU A 485 -4.12 7.14 -11.41
C LEU A 485 -3.02 7.95 -12.09
N ARG A 486 -1.92 8.23 -11.39
CA ARG A 486 -0.73 8.84 -11.98
C ARG A 486 0.02 7.84 -12.85
N TRP A 487 0.40 8.30 -14.04
CA TRP A 487 1.29 7.62 -14.96
C TRP A 487 2.75 7.92 -14.62
N ASP A 488 3.59 6.91 -14.80
CA ASP A 488 5.03 6.94 -14.66
C ASP A 488 5.67 6.70 -16.02
N LEU A 489 6.74 7.45 -16.27
CA LEU A 489 7.58 7.33 -17.47
C LEU A 489 8.78 6.43 -17.16
N ASN A 490 9.00 5.42 -18.00
CA ASN A 490 10.24 4.67 -18.00
C ASN A 490 11.34 5.49 -18.69
N ASP A 491 12.36 5.89 -17.94
CA ASP A 491 13.44 6.74 -18.47
C ASP A 491 14.33 6.04 -19.51
N LEU A 492 14.34 4.71 -19.53
CA LEU A 492 15.07 3.89 -20.50
C LEU A 492 14.25 3.60 -21.76
N ASP A 493 12.93 3.69 -21.67
CA ASP A 493 12.01 3.53 -22.79
C ASP A 493 10.78 4.45 -22.61
N PRO A 494 10.85 5.70 -23.10
CA PRO A 494 9.78 6.68 -22.96
C PRO A 494 8.44 6.28 -23.60
N GLN A 495 8.40 5.24 -24.43
CA GLN A 495 7.13 4.70 -24.95
C GLN A 495 6.45 3.76 -23.95
N ASP A 496 7.21 3.20 -23.01
CA ASP A 496 6.72 2.33 -21.95
C ASP A 496 6.22 3.17 -20.77
N ILE A 497 4.93 3.50 -20.83
CA ILE A 497 4.21 4.19 -19.76
C ILE A 497 3.46 3.18 -18.90
N SER A 498 3.58 3.32 -17.58
CA SER A 498 2.92 2.43 -16.63
C SER A 498 2.24 3.23 -15.53
N CYS A 499 1.32 2.62 -14.81
CA CYS A 499 0.77 3.20 -13.59
C CYS A 499 1.16 2.32 -12.41
N GLY A 500 1.58 2.97 -11.32
CA GLY A 500 1.95 2.25 -10.11
C GLY A 500 0.81 1.36 -9.62
N ASN A 501 1.13 0.12 -9.29
CA ASN A 501 0.22 -0.78 -8.56
C ASN A 501 -1.03 -1.19 -9.35
N TRP A 502 -0.85 -1.41 -10.65
CA TRP A 502 -1.90 -1.75 -11.61
C TRP A 502 -2.68 -3.02 -11.25
N GLY A 503 -1.99 -4.12 -10.93
CA GLY A 503 -2.62 -5.43 -10.72
C GLY A 503 -2.62 -5.82 -9.24
N ALA A 504 -3.59 -6.62 -8.82
CA ALA A 504 -3.59 -7.27 -7.51
C ALA A 504 -3.99 -8.74 -7.66
N TRP A 505 -3.51 -9.62 -6.79
CA TRP A 505 -3.95 -11.01 -6.65
C TRP A 505 -3.49 -11.53 -5.29
N ALA A 506 -3.96 -12.71 -4.89
CA ALA A 506 -3.56 -13.27 -3.61
C ALA A 506 -3.54 -14.80 -3.63
N PHE A 507 -2.62 -15.38 -2.88
CA PHE A 507 -2.49 -16.83 -2.71
C PHE A 507 -2.02 -17.19 -1.30
N ARG A 508 -2.05 -18.47 -0.95
CA ARG A 508 -1.44 -19.01 0.27
C ARG A 508 -1.00 -20.45 0.06
N GLY A 509 -0.15 -20.98 0.94
CA GLY A 509 0.14 -22.42 0.94
C GLY A 509 -1.07 -23.28 1.31
N LYS A 510 -1.19 -24.44 0.66
CA LYS A 510 -2.25 -25.42 0.95
C LYS A 510 -2.19 -25.92 2.39
N ARG A 511 -3.36 -26.06 3.01
CA ARG A 511 -3.52 -26.80 4.26
C ARG A 511 -3.82 -28.26 3.90
N PHE A 512 -2.87 -29.16 4.11
CA PHE A 512 -3.13 -30.58 3.95
C PHE A 512 -4.16 -31.00 5.01
N VAL A 513 -5.37 -31.31 4.56
CA VAL A 513 -6.31 -32.05 5.40
C VAL A 513 -5.83 -33.49 5.39
N TYR A 514 -5.43 -34.02 6.54
CA TYR A 514 -5.14 -35.45 6.73
C TYR A 514 -6.42 -36.27 6.49
N LEU A 515 -6.81 -36.48 5.23
CA LEU A 515 -7.98 -37.27 4.86
C LEU A 515 -7.63 -38.57 4.11
N SER A 516 -6.36 -38.99 4.14
CA SER A 516 -5.86 -40.14 3.37
C SER A 516 -5.15 -41.22 4.21
N LEU A 517 -5.49 -41.35 5.49
CA LEU A 517 -5.02 -42.48 6.33
C LEU A 517 -6.13 -43.39 6.88
N LEU A 518 -7.40 -43.15 6.52
CA LEU A 518 -8.54 -43.95 6.98
C LEU A 518 -9.19 -44.84 5.89
N SER A 519 -8.65 -44.87 4.66
CA SER A 519 -9.23 -45.65 3.55
C SER A 519 -8.40 -46.85 3.10
N MET A 520 -7.30 -47.19 3.79
CA MET A 520 -6.54 -48.41 3.50
C MET A 520 -6.47 -49.27 4.75
N ASN A 521 -7.56 -49.97 5.04
CA ASN A 521 -7.60 -51.21 5.83
C ASN A 521 -9.03 -51.77 5.80
N HIS A 522 -9.43 -52.27 4.63
CA HIS A 522 -10.48 -53.30 4.54
C HIS A 522 -10.27 -54.09 3.25
N ASP A 523 -9.31 -55.02 3.31
CA ASP A 523 -9.34 -56.19 2.45
C ASP A 523 -10.24 -57.24 3.14
N PRO A 524 -11.33 -57.70 2.50
CA PRO A 524 -12.04 -58.87 2.95
C PRO A 524 -11.35 -60.13 2.40
N CYS A 525 -10.90 -61.01 3.29
CA CYS A 525 -10.66 -62.43 2.98
C CYS A 525 -11.99 -63.18 2.85
#